data_AF-A0A924ZK44-F1
#
_entry.id   AF-A0A924ZK44-F1
#
_cell.length_a   1.000
_cell.length_b   1.000
_cell.length_c   1.000
_cell.angle_alpha   90.00
_cell.angle_beta   90.00
_cell.angle_gamma   90.00
#
_symmetry.space_group_name_H-M   'P 1'
#
loop_
_entity.id
_entity.type
_entity.pdbx_description
1 polymer ?
#
loop_
_entity_poly.entity_id
_entity_poly.type
_entity_poly.pdbx_seq_one_letter_code
_entity_poly.pdbx_strand_id
1 'polypeptide(L)'
;MSRSGLSVDPVIISWFLWSMRRLYQFLIVTLLTCLSGRANANEVMALIVATRPVVQVKDIRTDQYFTLSYANVGIENQVRKLQANDFISFEGNRILPSQKMNVESVNFVGLKALLGNWTGNDKFCYQFYNFTELNIFLKNKSNCQMTAQQNANVRKMVYIVNPTTAGWIALISDDSGSYAAELNFKSTVRVELSLYDSNSGDIVANTILNK
;
A
#
# COMPACT_ATOMS: atom_id res chain seq x y z
N MET A 1 -22.19 37.32 80.54
CA MET A 1 -21.02 36.43 80.39
C MET A 1 -21.04 35.80 79.00
N SER A 2 -20.04 36.14 78.19
CA SER A 2 -19.44 35.44 77.04
C SER A 2 -20.34 34.72 76.00
N ARG A 3 -20.53 35.36 74.84
CA ARG A 3 -20.70 34.68 73.54
C ARG A 3 -19.32 34.55 72.89
N SER A 4 -18.83 33.32 72.70
CA SER A 4 -17.64 33.02 71.90
C SER A 4 -18.05 32.81 70.44
N GLY A 5 -17.62 33.71 69.57
CA GLY A 5 -17.69 33.54 68.11
C GLY A 5 -16.53 32.66 67.63
N LEU A 6 -16.86 31.61 66.87
CA LEU A 6 -15.89 30.85 66.08
C LEU A 6 -15.81 31.51 64.70
N SER A 7 -14.76 32.31 64.47
CA SER A 7 -14.41 32.77 63.12
C SER A 7 -13.73 31.63 62.38
N VAL A 8 -14.35 31.17 61.31
CA VAL A 8 -13.75 30.20 60.38
C VAL A 8 -12.89 30.99 59.39
N ASP A 9 -11.58 30.76 59.39
CA ASP A 9 -10.64 31.44 58.52
C ASP A 9 -10.91 31.13 57.03
N PRO A 10 -11.12 32.15 56.17
CA PRO A 10 -11.43 31.97 54.76
C PRO A 10 -10.27 31.40 53.92
N VAL A 11 -9.06 31.33 54.49
CA VAL A 11 -7.86 30.87 53.78
C VAL A 11 -7.85 29.34 53.61
N ILE A 12 -8.44 28.57 54.55
CA ILE A 12 -8.38 27.09 54.52
C ILE A 12 -9.32 26.51 53.44
N ILE A 13 -10.45 27.17 53.17
CA ILE A 13 -11.43 26.73 52.15
C ILE A 13 -10.87 26.92 50.73
N SER A 14 -10.03 27.95 50.53
CA SER A 14 -9.40 28.27 49.24
C SER A 14 -8.40 27.18 48.78
N TRP A 15 -7.60 26.64 49.69
CA TRP A 15 -6.61 25.60 49.35
C TRP A 15 -7.27 24.25 49.01
N PHE A 16 -8.38 23.93 49.66
CA PHE A 16 -9.11 22.68 49.41
C PHE A 16 -9.82 22.69 48.05
N LEU A 17 -10.37 23.84 47.63
CA LEU A 17 -11.05 23.98 46.33
C LEU A 17 -10.08 24.03 45.14
N TRP A 18 -8.84 24.48 45.34
CA TRP A 18 -7.82 24.51 44.27
C TRP A 18 -7.21 23.11 44.00
N SER A 19 -7.08 22.28 45.03
CA SER A 19 -6.66 20.87 44.94
C SER A 19 -7.66 20.00 44.15
N MET A 20 -8.96 20.19 44.38
CA MET A 20 -10.02 19.43 43.71
C MET A 20 -10.15 19.74 42.21
N ARG A 21 -9.81 20.95 41.76
CA ARG A 21 -9.83 21.31 40.32
C ARG A 21 -8.73 20.60 39.51
N ARG A 22 -7.55 20.36 40.08
CA ARG A 22 -6.47 19.64 39.38
C ARG A 22 -6.77 18.15 39.24
N LEU A 23 -7.38 17.53 40.24
CA LEU A 23 -7.79 16.12 40.16
C LEU A 23 -8.91 15.90 39.12
N TYR A 24 -9.86 16.83 39.00
CA TYR A 24 -10.95 16.71 38.01
C TYR A 24 -10.47 16.93 36.56
N GLN A 25 -9.51 17.82 36.33
CA GLN A 25 -8.94 18.01 34.99
C GLN A 25 -8.07 16.83 34.54
N PHE A 26 -7.36 16.17 35.46
CA PHE A 26 -6.61 14.96 35.12
C PHE A 26 -7.54 13.77 34.80
N LEU A 27 -8.68 13.65 35.48
CA LEU A 27 -9.63 12.55 35.29
C LEU A 27 -10.40 12.65 33.96
N ILE A 28 -10.68 13.86 33.47
CA ILE A 28 -11.31 14.08 32.16
C ILE A 28 -10.33 13.80 31.02
N VAL A 29 -9.04 14.12 31.18
CA VAL A 29 -8.03 13.85 30.15
C VAL A 29 -7.73 12.35 30.03
N THR A 30 -7.73 11.58 31.13
CA THR A 30 -7.56 10.12 31.05
C THR A 30 -8.81 9.37 30.61
N LEU A 31 -10.03 9.85 30.89
CA LEU A 31 -11.24 9.24 30.34
C LEU A 31 -11.42 9.52 28.83
N LEU A 32 -10.91 10.64 28.30
CA LEU A 32 -10.95 10.89 26.85
C LEU A 32 -9.90 10.11 26.05
N THR A 33 -8.81 9.63 26.65
CA THR A 33 -7.79 8.84 25.95
C THR A 33 -8.14 7.35 25.78
N CYS A 34 -9.20 6.86 26.42
CA CYS A 34 -9.62 5.45 26.33
C CYS A 34 -10.73 5.16 25.32
N LEU A 35 -11.21 6.16 24.56
CA LEU A 35 -12.28 5.97 23.57
C LEU A 35 -11.87 6.23 22.11
N SER A 36 -10.59 6.50 21.84
CA SER A 36 -10.05 6.28 20.50
C SER A 36 -9.57 4.85 20.38
N GLY A 37 -10.51 3.90 20.38
CA GLY A 37 -10.26 2.58 19.81
C GLY A 37 -9.91 2.78 18.34
N ARG A 38 -8.63 2.99 18.03
CA ARG A 38 -8.14 2.82 16.67
C ARG A 38 -8.49 1.38 16.33
N ALA A 39 -9.49 1.18 15.49
CA ALA A 39 -9.67 -0.08 14.79
C ALA A 39 -8.31 -0.39 14.16
N ASN A 40 -7.64 -1.43 14.63
CA ASN A 40 -6.36 -1.84 14.07
C ASN A 40 -6.65 -2.31 12.66
N ALA A 41 -6.46 -1.42 11.68
CA ALA A 41 -6.46 -1.80 10.28
C ALA A 41 -5.37 -2.87 10.12
N ASN A 42 -5.77 -4.04 9.64
CA ASN A 42 -4.84 -5.15 9.46
C ASN A 42 -4.28 -5.04 8.05
N GLU A 43 -2.96 -5.01 7.93
CA GLU A 43 -2.30 -5.18 6.64
C GLU A 43 -2.50 -6.64 6.18
N VAL A 44 -3.06 -6.80 4.99
CA VAL A 44 -3.34 -8.08 4.35
C VAL A 44 -2.65 -8.13 3.00
N MET A 45 -1.92 -9.22 2.77
CA MET A 45 -1.33 -9.57 1.49
C MET A 45 -2.09 -10.75 0.92
N ALA A 46 -2.60 -10.63 -0.30
CA ALA A 46 -3.49 -11.62 -0.87
C ALA A 46 -3.36 -11.76 -2.39
N LEU A 47 -3.74 -12.94 -2.88
CA LEU A 47 -3.96 -13.17 -4.31
C LEU A 47 -5.43 -12.98 -4.65
N ILE A 48 -5.72 -12.31 -5.76
CA ILE A 48 -7.07 -12.22 -6.32
C ILE A 48 -7.47 -13.60 -6.85
N VAL A 49 -8.57 -14.15 -6.35
CA VAL A 49 -9.10 -15.45 -6.76
C VAL A 49 -10.17 -15.25 -7.83
N ALA A 50 -11.10 -14.33 -7.58
CA ALA A 50 -12.20 -14.00 -8.47
C ALA A 50 -12.53 -12.52 -8.38
N THR A 51 -13.04 -11.94 -9.48
CA THR A 51 -13.37 -10.51 -9.57
C THR A 51 -14.87 -10.25 -9.76
N ARG A 52 -15.65 -11.31 -10.04
CA ARG A 52 -17.11 -11.26 -10.26
C ARG A 52 -17.81 -12.46 -9.63
N PRO A 53 -19.03 -12.29 -9.09
CA PRO A 53 -19.77 -11.02 -8.93
C PRO A 53 -19.19 -10.12 -7.82
N VAL A 54 -18.39 -10.70 -6.92
CA VAL A 54 -17.70 -10.01 -5.83
C VAL A 54 -16.21 -10.33 -5.91
N VAL A 55 -15.36 -9.40 -5.48
CA VAL A 55 -13.91 -9.67 -5.44
C VAL A 55 -13.61 -10.59 -4.26
N GLN A 56 -13.00 -11.73 -4.56
CA GLN A 56 -12.53 -12.70 -3.58
C GLN A 56 -11.02 -12.77 -3.63
N VAL A 57 -10.42 -12.84 -2.44
CA VAL A 57 -8.97 -12.91 -2.28
C VAL A 57 -8.60 -14.05 -1.34
N LYS A 58 -7.37 -14.54 -1.49
CA LYS A 58 -6.76 -15.54 -0.60
C LYS A 58 -5.55 -14.93 0.08
N ASP A 59 -5.57 -14.78 1.41
CA ASP A 59 -4.42 -14.29 2.17
C ASP A 59 -3.26 -15.28 2.04
N ILE A 60 -2.09 -14.79 1.62
CA ILE A 60 -0.93 -15.64 1.35
C ILE A 60 -0.24 -16.18 2.61
N ARG A 61 -0.51 -15.58 3.79
CA ARG A 61 0.07 -16.00 5.08
C ARG A 61 -0.80 -17.03 5.78
N THR A 62 -2.12 -16.85 5.71
CA THR A 62 -3.09 -17.67 6.47
C THR A 62 -3.85 -18.67 5.62
N ASP A 63 -3.72 -18.59 4.29
CA ASP A 63 -4.47 -19.38 3.30
C ASP A 63 -5.99 -19.19 3.36
N GLN A 64 -6.47 -18.17 4.10
CA GLN A 64 -7.88 -17.87 4.28
C GLN A 64 -8.44 -17.08 3.11
N TYR A 65 -9.70 -17.36 2.78
CA TYR A 65 -10.44 -16.67 1.74
C TYR A 65 -11.30 -15.54 2.32
N PHE A 66 -11.28 -14.40 1.66
CA PHE A 66 -12.09 -13.23 2.03
C PHE A 66 -12.82 -12.68 0.82
N THR A 67 -14.05 -12.21 1.05
CA THR A 67 -14.74 -11.32 0.12
C THR A 67 -14.44 -9.87 0.48
N LEU A 68 -14.23 -9.01 -0.51
CA LEU A 68 -13.93 -7.61 -0.27
C LEU A 68 -15.19 -6.74 -0.25
N SER A 69 -15.24 -5.80 0.69
CA SER A 69 -15.97 -4.53 0.59
C SER A 69 -15.01 -3.37 0.66
N TYR A 70 -15.48 -2.18 0.34
CA TYR A 70 -14.62 -1.01 0.18
C TYR A 70 -15.14 0.15 1.01
N ALA A 71 -14.22 0.88 1.65
CA ALA A 71 -14.56 2.09 2.40
C ALA A 71 -15.13 3.20 1.50
N ASN A 72 -14.77 3.21 0.20
CA ASN A 72 -15.32 4.13 -0.79
C ASN A 72 -15.22 3.55 -2.22
N VAL A 73 -15.94 4.20 -3.15
CA VAL A 73 -16.01 3.83 -4.58
C VAL A 73 -14.65 3.96 -5.29
N GLY A 74 -13.77 4.86 -4.84
CA GLY A 74 -12.44 5.02 -5.41
C GLY A 74 -11.57 3.77 -5.23
N ILE A 75 -11.55 3.22 -4.02
CA ILE A 75 -10.85 1.96 -3.70
C ILE A 75 -11.49 0.81 -4.48
N GLU A 76 -12.82 0.75 -4.53
CA GLU A 76 -13.53 -0.27 -5.32
C GLU A 76 -13.08 -0.23 -6.78
N ASN A 77 -13.05 0.95 -7.40
CA ASN A 77 -12.62 1.13 -8.78
C ASN A 77 -11.15 0.72 -8.98
N GLN A 78 -10.27 1.01 -8.03
CA GLN A 78 -8.87 0.57 -8.08
C GLN A 78 -8.75 -0.95 -8.06
N VAL A 79 -9.43 -1.62 -7.11
CA VAL A 79 -9.37 -3.07 -6.92
C VAL A 79 -10.06 -3.83 -8.06
N ARG A 80 -11.16 -3.30 -8.61
CA ARG A 80 -11.90 -3.94 -9.72
C ARG A 80 -11.12 -4.03 -11.04
N LYS A 81 -10.04 -3.26 -11.19
CA LYS A 81 -9.14 -3.37 -12.35
C LYS A 81 -8.26 -4.63 -12.30
N LEU A 82 -8.06 -5.19 -11.11
CA LEU A 82 -7.25 -6.39 -10.93
C LEU A 82 -7.96 -7.62 -11.52
N GLN A 83 -7.16 -8.60 -11.90
CA GLN A 83 -7.57 -9.86 -12.51
C GLN A 83 -7.23 -11.05 -11.60
N ALA A 84 -7.80 -12.20 -11.90
CA ALA A 84 -7.48 -13.43 -11.17
C ALA A 84 -5.97 -13.74 -11.25
N ASN A 85 -5.40 -14.07 -10.10
CA ASN A 85 -3.97 -14.27 -9.81
C ASN A 85 -3.10 -13.00 -9.78
N ASP A 86 -3.68 -11.80 -9.82
CA ASP A 86 -2.96 -10.61 -9.39
C ASP A 86 -2.75 -10.65 -7.88
N PHE A 87 -1.72 -9.96 -7.42
CA PHE A 87 -1.41 -9.75 -6.01
C PHE A 87 -1.91 -8.39 -5.55
N ILE A 88 -2.36 -8.30 -4.29
CA ILE A 88 -2.74 -7.05 -3.65
C ILE A 88 -2.24 -7.04 -2.20
N SER A 89 -1.64 -5.92 -1.80
CA SER A 89 -1.43 -5.55 -0.39
C SER A 89 -2.35 -4.40 -0.05
N PHE A 90 -3.11 -4.53 1.04
CA PHE A 90 -4.11 -3.54 1.45
C PHE A 90 -4.25 -3.51 2.97
N GLU A 91 -4.74 -2.40 3.51
CA GLU A 91 -5.15 -2.32 4.91
C GLU A 91 -6.68 -2.36 5.01
N GLY A 92 -7.17 -3.05 6.03
CA GLY A 92 -8.61 -3.11 6.24
C GLY A 92 -9.04 -3.79 7.52
N ASN A 93 -10.35 -3.72 7.76
CA ASN A 93 -10.99 -4.28 8.93
C ASN A 93 -11.79 -5.53 8.57
N ARG A 94 -11.59 -6.60 9.34
CA ARG A 94 -12.37 -7.83 9.20
C ARG A 94 -13.77 -7.63 9.78
N ILE A 95 -14.80 -7.92 9.01
CA ILE A 95 -16.19 -7.85 9.45
C ILE A 95 -16.59 -9.21 10.01
N LEU A 96 -16.50 -9.40 11.33
CA LEU A 96 -16.91 -10.65 11.97
C LEU A 96 -18.44 -10.74 12.11
N PRO A 97 -19.04 -11.95 12.04
CA PRO A 97 -18.42 -13.26 11.81
C PRO A 97 -18.20 -13.58 10.32
N SER A 98 -18.51 -12.66 9.41
CA SER A 98 -18.37 -12.89 7.98
C SER A 98 -16.90 -13.02 7.54
N GLN A 99 -16.63 -13.81 6.50
CA GLN A 99 -15.32 -13.83 5.84
C GLN A 99 -15.18 -12.65 4.89
N LYS A 100 -15.41 -11.44 5.40
CA LYS A 100 -15.46 -10.20 4.64
C LYS A 100 -14.44 -9.20 5.19
N MET A 101 -13.70 -8.55 4.30
CA MET A 101 -12.72 -7.52 4.64
C MET A 101 -13.21 -6.19 4.08
N ASN A 102 -13.33 -5.17 4.93
CA ASN A 102 -13.53 -3.79 4.50
C ASN A 102 -12.18 -3.15 4.20
N VAL A 103 -11.90 -2.94 2.92
CA VAL A 103 -10.64 -2.35 2.42
C VAL A 103 -10.69 -0.83 2.60
N GLU A 104 -9.69 -0.30 3.31
CA GLU A 104 -9.57 1.12 3.65
C GLU A 104 -8.49 1.83 2.84
N SER A 105 -7.44 1.10 2.46
CA SER A 105 -6.35 1.59 1.62
C SER A 105 -5.76 0.43 0.81
N VAL A 106 -5.20 0.72 -0.36
CA VAL A 106 -4.40 -0.22 -1.14
C VAL A 106 -2.96 0.25 -1.09
N ASN A 107 -2.06 -0.61 -0.60
CA ASN A 107 -0.65 -0.28 -0.42
C ASN A 107 0.11 -0.43 -1.74
N PHE A 108 -0.07 -1.59 -2.40
CA PHE A 108 0.45 -1.86 -3.73
C PHE A 108 -0.22 -3.09 -4.34
N VAL A 109 0.01 -3.30 -5.63
CA VAL A 109 -0.47 -4.45 -6.38
C VAL A 109 0.67 -5.11 -7.14
N GLY A 110 0.50 -6.39 -7.44
CA GLY A 110 1.36 -7.14 -8.35
C GLY A 110 0.53 -7.63 -9.53
N LEU A 111 0.87 -7.19 -10.73
CA LEU A 111 0.11 -7.54 -11.93
C LEU A 111 0.68 -8.81 -12.55
N LYS A 112 -0.10 -9.89 -12.59
CA LYS A 112 0.31 -11.15 -13.25
C LYS A 112 0.67 -10.91 -14.71
N ALA A 113 -0.01 -9.97 -15.36
CA ALA A 113 0.26 -9.61 -16.75
C ALA A 113 1.71 -9.15 -16.96
N LEU A 114 2.36 -8.53 -15.97
CA LEU A 114 3.76 -8.09 -16.08
C LEU A 114 4.76 -9.23 -15.95
N LEU A 115 4.44 -10.33 -15.30
CA LEU A 115 5.43 -11.36 -14.96
C LEU A 115 6.08 -11.99 -16.21
N GLY A 116 7.37 -12.27 -16.10
CA GLY A 116 8.18 -12.91 -17.14
C GLY A 116 9.09 -11.95 -17.89
N ASN A 117 9.59 -12.43 -19.04
CA ASN A 117 10.58 -11.73 -19.85
C ASN A 117 9.91 -10.84 -20.91
N TRP A 118 10.44 -9.65 -21.09
CA TRP A 118 10.00 -8.65 -22.03
C TRP A 118 11.17 -8.11 -22.82
N THR A 119 10.90 -7.86 -24.09
CA THR A 119 11.82 -7.25 -25.03
C THR A 119 11.51 -5.76 -25.12
N GLY A 120 12.48 -4.93 -24.74
CA GLY A 120 12.42 -3.50 -25.00
C GLY A 120 12.57 -3.20 -26.50
N ASN A 121 11.98 -2.08 -26.93
CA ASN A 121 12.31 -1.42 -28.18
C ASN A 121 13.70 -0.75 -28.14
N ASP A 122 14.34 -0.71 -26.97
CA ASP A 122 15.72 -0.32 -26.76
C ASP A 122 16.67 -1.55 -26.80
N LYS A 123 17.88 -1.37 -26.27
CA LYS A 123 18.93 -2.40 -26.21
C LYS A 123 18.79 -3.35 -25.02
N PHE A 124 17.72 -3.25 -24.24
CA PHE A 124 17.54 -4.00 -22.99
C PHE A 124 16.39 -5.01 -23.06
N CYS A 125 16.49 -5.99 -22.18
CA CYS A 125 15.47 -6.94 -21.82
C CYS A 125 15.07 -6.68 -20.37
N TYR A 126 13.80 -6.89 -20.08
CA TYR A 126 13.19 -6.62 -18.79
C TYR A 126 12.54 -7.90 -18.30
N GLN A 127 12.97 -8.42 -17.16
CA GLN A 127 12.36 -9.58 -16.54
C GLN A 127 11.71 -9.15 -15.23
N PHE A 128 10.38 -9.18 -15.20
CA PHE A 128 9.62 -9.08 -13.95
C PHE A 128 9.62 -10.47 -13.31
N TYR A 129 10.60 -10.70 -12.45
CA TYR A 129 10.88 -12.02 -11.87
C TYR A 129 9.76 -12.43 -10.90
N ASN A 130 9.30 -11.49 -10.09
CA ASN A 130 8.14 -11.62 -9.22
C ASN A 130 7.39 -10.27 -9.16
N PHE A 131 6.48 -10.11 -8.20
CA PHE A 131 5.65 -8.90 -8.08
C PHE A 131 6.38 -7.65 -7.59
N THR A 132 7.62 -7.76 -7.15
CA THR A 132 8.42 -6.64 -6.63
C THR A 132 9.84 -6.58 -7.18
N GLU A 133 10.30 -7.58 -7.93
CA GLU A 133 11.64 -7.66 -8.49
C GLU A 133 11.64 -7.54 -10.02
N LEU A 134 12.42 -6.58 -10.51
CA LEU A 134 12.66 -6.31 -11.92
C LEU A 134 14.15 -6.46 -12.22
N ASN A 135 14.48 -7.32 -13.19
CA ASN A 135 15.81 -7.52 -13.71
C ASN A 135 15.94 -6.86 -15.08
N ILE A 136 16.97 -6.05 -15.28
CA ILE A 136 17.27 -5.40 -16.56
C ILE A 136 18.64 -5.88 -17.05
N PHE A 137 18.70 -6.35 -18.29
CA PHE A 137 19.94 -6.86 -18.90
C PHE A 137 20.00 -6.56 -20.39
N LEU A 138 21.21 -6.54 -20.95
CA LEU A 138 21.40 -6.28 -22.38
C LEU A 138 20.74 -7.37 -23.23
N LYS A 139 20.10 -6.95 -24.31
CA LYS A 139 19.45 -7.83 -25.27
C LYS A 139 20.47 -8.76 -25.92
N ASN A 140 20.26 -10.07 -25.78
CA ASN A 140 21.07 -11.11 -26.41
C ASN A 140 20.15 -12.08 -27.15
N LYS A 141 20.30 -12.15 -28.48
CA LYS A 141 19.36 -12.82 -29.40
C LYS A 141 17.91 -12.37 -29.18
N SER A 142 16.97 -12.91 -29.95
CA SER A 142 15.61 -12.37 -30.10
C SER A 142 14.65 -12.60 -28.93
N ASN A 143 15.00 -13.43 -27.93
CA ASN A 143 14.00 -14.01 -27.01
C ASN A 143 14.15 -13.58 -25.54
N CYS A 144 15.00 -12.59 -25.24
CA CYS A 144 15.24 -12.09 -23.88
C CYS A 144 15.35 -13.18 -22.81
N GLN A 145 16.10 -14.24 -23.11
CA GLN A 145 16.41 -15.32 -22.17
C GLN A 145 17.74 -15.00 -21.49
N MET A 146 17.74 -14.93 -20.17
CA MET A 146 18.94 -14.65 -19.40
C MET A 146 19.89 -15.85 -19.45
N THR A 147 21.09 -15.66 -19.99
CA THR A 147 22.15 -16.68 -19.97
C THR A 147 22.95 -16.62 -18.67
N ALA A 148 23.69 -17.71 -18.36
CA ALA A 148 24.58 -17.74 -17.20
C ALA A 148 25.64 -16.61 -17.22
N GLN A 149 26.16 -16.23 -18.39
CA GLN A 149 27.08 -15.09 -18.50
C GLN A 149 26.40 -13.73 -18.28
N GLN A 150 25.13 -13.57 -18.67
CA GLN A 150 24.41 -12.30 -18.46
C GLN A 150 24.09 -12.05 -16.99
N ASN A 151 23.96 -13.10 -16.18
CA ASN A 151 23.64 -13.01 -14.76
C ASN A 151 24.62 -12.11 -13.98
N ALA A 152 25.88 -11.99 -14.43
CA ALA A 152 26.88 -11.13 -13.80
C ALA A 152 26.67 -9.62 -14.05
N ASN A 153 25.94 -9.24 -15.10
CA ASN A 153 25.70 -7.85 -15.50
C ASN A 153 24.21 -7.47 -15.46
N VAL A 154 23.42 -8.18 -14.65
CA VAL A 154 22.00 -7.85 -14.45
C VAL A 154 21.89 -6.69 -13.48
N ARG A 155 21.19 -5.64 -13.89
CA ARG A 155 20.74 -4.59 -12.97
C ARG A 155 19.45 -5.08 -12.31
N LYS A 156 19.51 -5.35 -11.00
CA LYS A 156 18.35 -5.76 -10.21
C LYS A 156 17.73 -4.53 -9.58
N MET A 157 16.42 -4.39 -9.76
CA MET A 157 15.64 -3.26 -9.26
C MET A 157 14.43 -3.77 -8.49
N VAL A 158 14.03 -3.00 -7.49
CA VAL A 158 12.73 -3.16 -6.85
C VAL A 158 11.72 -2.33 -7.62
N TYR A 159 10.51 -2.87 -7.81
CA TYR A 159 9.39 -2.09 -8.33
C TYR A 159 8.13 -2.30 -7.50
N ILE A 160 7.30 -1.26 -7.40
CA ILE A 160 6.03 -1.29 -6.68
C ILE A 160 4.97 -0.63 -7.55
N VAL A 161 3.89 -1.35 -7.86
CA VAL A 161 2.80 -0.85 -8.69
C VAL A 161 1.64 -0.36 -7.82
N ASN A 162 1.13 0.82 -8.14
CA ASN A 162 -0.01 1.44 -7.49
C ASN A 162 -1.15 1.65 -8.50
N PRO A 163 -2.39 1.23 -8.17
CA PRO A 163 -3.54 1.54 -9.00
C PRO A 163 -3.93 3.01 -8.86
N THR A 164 -4.08 3.71 -9.98
CA THR A 164 -4.70 5.05 -10.01
C THR A 164 -6.10 4.97 -10.64
N THR A 165 -6.84 6.08 -10.65
CA THR A 165 -8.11 6.14 -11.39
C THR A 165 -7.91 5.99 -12.90
N ALA A 166 -6.80 6.50 -13.45
CA ALA A 166 -6.52 6.51 -14.88
C ALA A 166 -5.73 5.30 -15.38
N GLY A 167 -4.99 4.61 -14.52
CA GLY A 167 -4.13 3.51 -14.94
C GLY A 167 -3.29 2.93 -13.81
N TRP A 168 -2.00 2.75 -14.09
CA TRP A 168 -1.03 2.11 -13.20
C TRP A 168 0.22 2.97 -13.15
N ILE A 169 0.68 3.26 -11.94
CA ILE A 169 1.96 3.93 -11.72
C ILE A 169 2.86 2.95 -11.00
N ALA A 170 4.12 2.85 -11.41
CA ALA A 170 5.15 2.11 -10.71
C ALA A 170 6.20 3.06 -10.12
N LEU A 171 6.71 2.73 -8.95
CA LEU A 171 7.98 3.25 -8.46
C LEU A 171 9.02 2.16 -8.68
N ILE A 172 10.14 2.51 -9.32
CA ILE A 172 11.22 1.58 -9.67
C ILE A 172 12.52 2.14 -9.10
N SER A 173 13.24 1.37 -8.31
CA SER A 173 14.44 1.88 -7.65
C SER A 173 15.50 0.80 -7.42
N ASP A 174 16.74 1.26 -7.33
CA ASP A 174 17.88 0.53 -6.80
C ASP A 174 18.80 1.50 -6.04
N ASP A 175 19.99 1.04 -5.64
CA ASP A 175 20.96 1.88 -4.91
C ASP A 175 21.50 3.06 -5.72
N SER A 176 21.30 3.07 -7.04
CA SER A 176 21.82 4.10 -7.95
C SER A 176 20.78 5.14 -8.35
N GLY A 177 19.50 4.90 -8.11
CA GLY A 177 18.45 5.86 -8.42
C GLY A 177 17.03 5.34 -8.26
N SER A 178 16.09 6.28 -8.32
CA SER A 178 14.65 6.04 -8.20
C SER A 178 13.92 6.71 -9.35
N TYR A 179 12.96 6.00 -9.92
CA TYR A 179 12.18 6.40 -11.07
C TYR A 179 10.70 6.19 -10.79
N ALA A 180 9.87 7.14 -11.24
CA ALA A 180 8.44 6.93 -11.38
C ALA A 180 8.17 6.44 -12.79
N ALA A 181 7.18 5.57 -12.96
CA ALA A 181 6.81 5.07 -14.26
C ALA A 181 5.29 5.01 -14.44
N GLU A 182 4.81 5.44 -15.59
CA GLU A 182 3.44 5.16 -16.02
C GLU A 182 3.42 3.88 -16.86
N LEU A 183 2.52 2.97 -16.51
CA LEU A 183 2.34 1.69 -17.18
C LEU A 183 1.03 1.70 -17.98
N ASN A 184 1.15 1.70 -19.30
CA ASN A 184 0.02 1.69 -20.22
C ASN A 184 -0.06 0.35 -20.98
N PHE A 185 -0.98 -0.52 -20.55
CA PHE A 185 -1.20 -1.81 -21.19
C PHE A 185 -2.01 -1.64 -22.47
N LYS A 186 -1.38 -1.88 -23.63
CA LYS A 186 -2.08 -1.96 -24.91
C LYS A 186 -2.69 -3.35 -25.13
N SER A 187 -2.04 -4.38 -24.60
CA SER A 187 -2.52 -5.75 -24.57
C SER A 187 -1.79 -6.54 -23.47
N THR A 188 -2.09 -7.84 -23.34
CA THR A 188 -1.36 -8.74 -22.43
C THR A 188 0.10 -9.00 -22.85
N VAL A 189 0.48 -8.63 -24.08
CA VAL A 189 1.82 -8.85 -24.65
C VAL A 189 2.52 -7.55 -25.04
N ARG A 190 1.89 -6.39 -24.79
CA ARG A 190 2.46 -5.08 -25.08
C ARG A 190 2.14 -4.05 -24.00
N VAL A 191 3.19 -3.50 -23.40
CA VAL A 191 3.12 -2.44 -22.38
C VAL A 191 3.99 -1.27 -22.81
N GLU A 192 3.46 -0.07 -22.68
CA GLU A 192 4.22 1.17 -22.85
C GLU A 192 4.58 1.71 -21.46
N LEU A 193 5.88 1.98 -21.26
CA LEU A 193 6.47 2.43 -20.01
C LEU A 193 7.05 3.84 -20.22
N SER A 194 6.43 4.84 -19.62
CA SER A 194 6.98 6.20 -19.55
C SER A 194 7.72 6.37 -18.23
N LEU A 195 9.03 6.58 -18.27
CA LEU A 195 9.90 6.72 -17.10
C LEU A 195 10.21 8.19 -16.83
N TYR A 196 10.11 8.55 -15.56
CA TYR A 196 10.38 9.89 -15.04
C TYR A 196 11.41 9.80 -13.93
N ASP A 197 12.29 10.79 -13.84
CA ASP A 197 13.17 10.93 -12.69
C ASP A 197 12.31 11.31 -11.48
N SER A 198 12.40 10.55 -10.39
CA SER A 198 11.54 10.78 -9.22
C SER A 198 11.83 12.10 -8.50
N ASN A 199 13.00 12.72 -8.72
CA ASN A 199 13.38 13.96 -8.06
C ASN A 199 13.02 15.19 -8.90
N SER A 200 13.30 15.17 -10.21
CA SER A 200 13.02 16.31 -11.09
C SER A 200 11.66 16.25 -11.78
N GLY A 201 11.08 15.06 -11.93
CA GLY A 201 9.87 14.84 -12.72
C GLY A 201 10.11 14.86 -14.24
N ASP A 202 11.37 15.00 -14.68
CA ASP A 202 11.70 15.01 -16.10
C ASP A 202 11.51 13.64 -16.72
N ILE A 203 11.11 13.63 -18.00
CA ILE A 203 11.00 12.40 -18.77
C ILE A 203 12.41 11.87 -19.04
N VAL A 204 12.67 10.65 -18.55
CA VAL A 204 13.93 9.94 -18.75
C VAL A 204 13.89 9.11 -20.02
N ALA A 205 12.80 8.34 -20.22
CA ALA A 205 12.67 7.44 -21.36
C ALA A 205 11.22 7.04 -21.60
N ASN A 206 10.90 6.66 -22.84
CA ASN A 206 9.66 5.98 -23.21
C ASN A 206 10.03 4.65 -23.87
N THR A 207 9.81 3.54 -23.15
CA THR A 207 10.16 2.20 -23.61
C THR A 207 8.89 1.40 -23.90
N ILE A 208 8.90 0.67 -25.01
CA ILE A 208 7.83 -0.26 -25.38
C ILE A 208 8.34 -1.67 -25.06
N LEU A 209 7.60 -2.36 -24.20
CA LEU A 209 7.87 -3.74 -23.80
C LEU A 209 6.96 -4.68 -24.58
N ASN A 210 7.56 -5.67 -25.23
CA ASN A 210 6.85 -6.72 -25.96
C ASN A 210 7.23 -8.11 -25.45
N LYS A 211 6.24 -8.99 -25.34
CA LYS A 211 6.40 -10.36 -24.87
C LYS A 211 6.34 -11.37 -26.01
#